data_AF-A0A7X7BR32-F1
#
_entry.id   AF-A0A7X7BR32-F1
#
_cell.length_a   1.000
_cell.length_b   1.000
_cell.length_c   1.000
_cell.angle_alpha   90.00
_cell.angle_beta   90.00
_cell.angle_gamma   90.00
#
_symmetry.space_group_name_H-M   'P 1'
#
loop_
_entity.id
_entity.type
_entity.pdbx_description
1 polymer ?
#
loop_
_entity_poly.entity_id
_entity_poly.type
_entity_poly.pdbx_seq_one_letter_code
_entity_poly.pdbx_strand_id
1 'polypeptide(L)'
;ALAINPRIMLKIDYALLLTFTGFFIFISDIQQIPAIVNLIHMTVHSESSTYFASILTSQIMSNVPSTILVGKFTNYAQALFLGSNIGGFGSAIGSMANMLVMKTFNQHATVSRKKFFIQWTIMQFAGLIILTIVGLGLLIFRI
;
A
#
# COMPACT_ATOMS: atom_id res chain seq x y z
N ALA A 1 10.34 17.27 -20.93
CA ALA A 1 9.78 18.21 -19.93
C ALA A 1 10.83 19.22 -19.44
N LEU A 2 11.93 18.77 -18.81
CA LEU A 2 12.98 19.66 -18.29
C LEU A 2 13.61 20.58 -19.35
N ALA A 3 13.93 20.04 -20.52
CA ALA A 3 14.50 20.77 -21.64
C ALA A 3 13.54 21.81 -22.28
N ILE A 4 12.23 21.66 -22.04
CA ILE A 4 11.18 22.52 -22.62
C ILE A 4 10.76 23.61 -21.61
N ASN A 5 10.72 23.28 -20.31
CA ASN A 5 10.43 24.24 -19.26
C ASN A 5 11.15 23.86 -17.95
N PRO A 6 12.35 24.41 -17.69
CA PRO A 6 13.10 24.09 -16.47
C PRO A 6 12.41 24.59 -15.20
N ARG A 7 11.52 25.60 -15.29
CA ARG A 7 10.75 26.10 -14.15
C ARG A 7 9.76 25.09 -13.58
N ILE A 8 9.51 23.97 -14.28
CA ILE A 8 8.68 22.88 -13.76
C ILE A 8 9.27 22.24 -12.49
N MET A 9 10.60 22.30 -12.31
CA MET A 9 11.28 21.84 -11.09
C MET A 9 10.78 22.57 -9.85
N LEU A 10 10.48 23.87 -9.95
CA LEU A 10 9.95 24.66 -8.84
C LEU A 10 8.53 24.25 -8.40
N LYS A 11 7.83 23.45 -9.21
CA LYS A 11 6.47 22.97 -8.93
C LYS A 11 6.43 21.54 -8.39
N ILE A 12 7.57 20.87 -8.28
CA ILE A 12 7.64 19.52 -7.71
C ILE A 12 7.38 19.59 -6.21
N ASP A 13 6.55 18.67 -5.72
CA ASP A 13 6.42 18.41 -4.29
C ASP A 13 7.65 17.64 -3.79
N TYR A 14 8.73 18.39 -3.51
CA TYR A 14 9.98 17.81 -2.99
C TYR A 14 9.80 17.16 -1.61
N ALA A 15 8.83 17.62 -0.82
CA ALA A 15 8.50 16.99 0.45
C ALA A 15 7.98 15.57 0.22
N LEU A 16 7.09 15.38 -0.77
CA LEU A 16 6.61 14.05 -1.16
C LEU A 16 7.74 13.13 -1.65
N LEU A 17 8.64 13.63 -2.50
CA LEU A 17 9.81 12.86 -2.96
C LEU A 17 10.72 12.45 -1.80
N LEU A 18 10.93 13.35 -0.85
CA LEU A 18 11.70 13.06 0.36
C LEU A 18 11.00 12.00 1.21
N THR A 19 9.67 12.04 1.35
CA THR A 19 8.90 10.99 2.05
C THR A 19 9.08 9.63 1.39
N PHE A 20 8.99 9.53 0.06
CA PHE A 20 9.26 8.28 -0.65
C PHE A 20 10.69 7.79 -0.41
N THR A 21 11.68 8.68 -0.48
CA THR A 21 13.08 8.36 -0.17
C THR A 21 13.22 7.82 1.26
N GLY A 22 12.56 8.46 2.22
CA GLY A 22 12.51 8.01 3.61
C GLY A 22 11.88 6.62 3.76
N PHE A 23 10.81 6.31 3.02
CA PHE A 23 10.24 4.97 3.01
C PHE A 23 11.22 3.93 2.48
N PHE A 24 11.96 4.20 1.40
CA PHE A 24 12.97 3.27 0.90
C PHE A 24 14.07 3.00 1.93
N ILE A 25 14.57 4.05 2.59
CA ILE A 25 15.58 3.91 3.66
C ILE A 25 15.01 3.08 4.82
N PHE A 26 13.80 3.42 5.28
CA PHE A 26 13.14 2.72 6.38
C PHE A 26 12.88 1.24 6.08
N ILE A 27 12.41 0.91 4.87
CA ILE A 27 12.24 -0.48 4.44
C ILE A 27 13.59 -1.20 4.42
N SER A 28 14.65 -0.55 3.92
CA SER A 28 15.99 -1.13 3.86
C SER A 28 16.56 -1.42 5.25
N ASP A 29 16.23 -0.59 6.24
CA ASP A 29 16.61 -0.80 7.65
C ASP A 29 15.79 -1.94 8.28
N ILE A 30 14.46 -1.93 8.10
CA ILE A 30 13.56 -3.00 8.55
C ILE A 30 13.98 -4.38 8.03
N GLN A 31 14.46 -4.45 6.80
CA GLN A 31 14.94 -5.69 6.18
C GLN A 31 16.20 -6.27 6.84
N GLN A 32 16.88 -5.52 7.70
CA GLN A 32 18.03 -6.00 8.45
C GLN A 32 17.63 -6.53 9.83
N ILE A 33 16.38 -6.31 10.27
CA ILE A 33 15.87 -6.78 11.56
C ILE A 33 15.53 -8.28 11.44
N PRO A 34 16.29 -9.20 12.08
CA PRO A 34 16.11 -10.63 11.88
C PRO A 34 14.72 -11.13 12.28
N ALA A 35 14.10 -10.53 13.29
CA ALA A 35 12.75 -10.87 13.72
C ALA A 35 11.69 -10.62 12.62
N ILE A 36 11.80 -9.49 11.91
CA ILE A 36 10.85 -9.14 10.84
C ILE A 36 11.09 -10.04 9.62
N VAL A 37 12.35 -10.21 9.24
CA VAL A 37 12.75 -11.10 8.14
C VAL A 37 12.25 -12.52 8.37
N ASN A 38 12.47 -13.07 9.56
CA ASN A 38 12.01 -14.42 9.91
C ASN A 38 10.48 -14.53 9.88
N LEU A 39 9.78 -13.52 10.41
CA LEU A 39 8.31 -13.50 10.40
C LEU A 39 7.74 -13.48 8.97
N ILE A 40 8.32 -12.68 8.09
CA ILE A 40 7.92 -12.61 6.68
C ILE A 40 8.27 -13.92 5.98
N HIS A 41 9.48 -14.45 6.20
CA HIS A 41 9.89 -15.72 5.60
C HIS A 41 8.99 -16.89 6.02
N MET A 42 8.55 -16.95 7.28
CA MET A 42 7.60 -17.96 7.77
C MET A 42 6.20 -17.78 7.19
N THR A 43 5.79 -16.55 6.87
CA THR A 43 4.46 -16.24 6.32
C THR A 43 4.42 -16.26 4.79
N VAL A 44 5.54 -16.30 4.09
CA VAL A 44 5.62 -16.24 2.63
C VAL A 44 6.12 -17.58 2.07
N HIS A 45 5.34 -18.64 2.30
CA HIS A 45 5.71 -20.02 1.91
C HIS A 45 4.91 -20.56 0.72
N SER A 46 3.85 -19.88 0.29
CA SER A 46 3.01 -20.28 -0.84
C SER A 46 2.44 -19.06 -1.56
N GLU A 47 1.81 -19.28 -2.72
CA GLU A 47 1.16 -18.22 -3.50
C GLU A 47 0.05 -17.53 -2.69
N SER A 48 -0.88 -18.29 -2.10
CA SER A 48 -1.93 -17.75 -1.24
C SER A 48 -1.38 -17.08 0.00
N SER A 49 -0.32 -17.62 0.60
CA SER A 49 0.30 -17.01 1.78
C SER A 49 0.99 -15.69 1.43
N THR A 50 1.66 -15.62 0.27
CA THR A 50 2.22 -14.37 -0.27
C THR A 50 1.12 -13.33 -0.48
N TYR A 51 -0.02 -13.74 -1.03
CA TYR A 51 -1.16 -12.87 -1.26
C TYR A 51 -1.68 -12.25 0.05
N PHE A 52 -1.96 -13.06 1.06
CA PHE A 52 -2.45 -12.54 2.35
C PHE A 52 -1.38 -11.76 3.12
N ALA A 53 -0.12 -12.19 3.11
CA ALA A 53 0.98 -11.47 3.73
C ALA A 53 1.14 -10.08 3.12
N SER A 54 1.11 -9.96 1.79
CA SER A 54 1.23 -8.68 1.11
C SER A 54 0.03 -7.75 1.31
N ILE A 55 -1.19 -8.29 1.46
CA ILE A 55 -2.37 -7.52 1.90
C ILE A 55 -2.13 -6.92 3.29
N LEU A 56 -1.76 -7.76 4.26
CA LEU A 56 -1.57 -7.34 5.66
C LEU A 56 -0.44 -6.32 5.79
N THR A 57 0.70 -6.56 5.15
CA THR A 57 1.83 -5.63 5.18
C THR A 57 1.47 -4.31 4.50
N SER A 58 0.69 -4.32 3.41
CA SER A 58 0.25 -3.10 2.73
C SER A 58 -0.71 -2.25 3.55
N GLN A 59 -1.50 -2.85 4.44
CA GLN A 59 -2.37 -2.10 5.36
C GLN A 59 -1.58 -1.17 6.30
N ILE A 60 -0.36 -1.58 6.64
CA ILE A 60 0.48 -0.90 7.64
C ILE A 60 1.47 0.04 6.95
N MET A 61 2.11 -0.41 5.86
CA MET A 61 3.24 0.28 5.25
C MET A 61 2.91 0.99 3.93
N SER A 62 1.69 0.87 3.43
CA SER A 62 1.28 1.20 2.06
C SER A 62 1.71 0.18 1.01
N ASN A 63 1.02 0.27 -0.13
CA ASN A 63 1.22 -0.55 -1.33
C ASN A 63 2.69 -0.65 -1.77
N VAL A 64 3.36 0.47 -2.09
CA VAL A 64 4.74 0.42 -2.63
C VAL A 64 5.75 -0.18 -1.63
N PRO A 65 5.83 0.28 -0.37
CA PRO A 65 6.73 -0.33 0.62
C PRO A 65 6.50 -1.82 0.88
N SER A 66 5.24 -2.24 0.92
CA SER A 66 4.87 -3.64 1.11
C SER A 66 5.38 -4.52 -0.04
N THR A 67 5.21 -4.06 -1.30
CA THR A 67 5.70 -4.79 -2.47
C THR A 67 7.21 -4.99 -2.41
N ILE A 68 7.98 -3.96 -2.04
CA ILE A 68 9.44 -4.02 -1.95
C ILE A 68 9.89 -4.95 -0.83
N LEU A 69 9.19 -4.94 0.30
CA LEU A 69 9.52 -5.77 1.45
C LEU A 69 9.23 -7.25 1.20
N VAL A 70 7.99 -7.58 0.82
CA VAL A 70 7.56 -8.98 0.60
C VAL A 70 8.18 -9.56 -0.68
N GLY A 71 8.41 -8.73 -1.69
CA GLY A 71 9.02 -9.14 -2.97
C GLY A 71 10.43 -9.72 -2.85
N LYS A 72 11.14 -9.46 -1.74
CA LYS A 72 12.43 -10.12 -1.48
C LYS A 72 12.32 -11.59 -1.06
N PHE A 73 11.14 -12.01 -0.61
CA PHE A 73 10.91 -13.33 -0.01
C PHE A 73 10.04 -14.25 -0.84
N THR A 74 9.62 -13.82 -2.04
CA THR A 74 8.68 -14.57 -2.87
C THR A 74 9.02 -14.45 -4.36
N ASN A 75 8.73 -15.53 -5.09
CA ASN A 75 8.73 -15.51 -6.56
C ASN A 75 7.29 -15.42 -7.14
N TYR A 76 6.26 -15.37 -6.28
CA TYR A 76 4.86 -15.32 -6.68
C TYR A 76 4.44 -13.87 -7.02
N ALA A 77 4.94 -13.37 -8.14
CA ALA A 77 4.76 -11.97 -8.55
C ALA A 77 3.28 -11.56 -8.69
N GLN A 78 2.42 -12.44 -9.21
CA GLN A 78 0.98 -12.16 -9.37
C GLN A 78 0.28 -12.02 -8.01
N ALA A 79 0.53 -12.96 -7.08
CA ALA A 79 -0.01 -12.89 -5.73
C ALA A 79 0.48 -11.65 -4.97
N LEU A 80 1.76 -11.32 -5.09
CA LEU A 80 2.33 -10.11 -4.50
C LEU A 80 1.68 -8.84 -5.08
N PHE A 81 1.54 -8.77 -6.41
CA PHE A 81 0.97 -7.62 -7.11
C PHE A 81 -0.49 -7.39 -6.71
N LEU A 82 -1.31 -8.45 -6.72
CA LEU A 82 -2.70 -8.37 -6.31
C LEU A 82 -2.81 -8.01 -4.83
N GLY A 83 -2.08 -8.73 -3.97
CA GLY A 83 -2.19 -8.56 -2.52
C GLY A 83 -1.73 -7.18 -2.04
N SER A 84 -0.57 -6.70 -2.51
CA SER A 84 -0.07 -5.38 -2.13
C SER A 84 -0.92 -4.22 -2.64
N ASN A 85 -1.58 -4.33 -3.81
CA ASN A 85 -2.49 -3.28 -4.28
C ASN A 85 -3.83 -3.32 -3.54
N ILE A 86 -4.41 -4.50 -3.34
CA ILE A 86 -5.68 -4.69 -2.62
C ILE A 86 -5.53 -4.27 -1.15
N GLY A 87 -4.41 -4.60 -0.52
CA GLY A 87 -4.10 -4.17 0.84
C GLY A 87 -3.91 -2.66 1.01
N GLY A 88 -3.90 -1.89 -0.09
CA GLY A 88 -3.94 -0.43 -0.03
C GLY A 88 -5.34 0.14 0.29
N PHE A 89 -6.39 -0.68 0.27
CA PHE A 89 -7.71 -0.38 0.82
C PHE A 89 -7.69 -0.52 2.35
N GLY A 90 -8.81 -0.32 3.06
CA GLY A 90 -8.92 -0.50 4.51
C GLY A 90 -8.41 0.66 5.36
N SER A 91 -7.10 0.94 5.34
CA SER A 91 -6.48 1.95 6.21
C SER A 91 -6.17 3.28 5.50
N ALA A 92 -6.16 4.39 6.26
CA ALA A 92 -5.75 5.71 5.72
C ALA A 92 -4.29 5.75 5.26
N ILE A 93 -3.46 4.88 5.84
CA ILE A 93 -2.03 4.77 5.54
C ILE A 93 -1.79 3.78 4.39
N GLY A 94 -2.72 2.90 4.07
CA GLY A 94 -2.54 1.83 3.09
C GLY A 94 -2.26 2.31 1.67
N SER A 95 -2.61 3.56 1.33
CA SER A 95 -2.30 4.15 0.04
C SER A 95 -2.18 5.67 0.11
N MET A 96 -1.30 6.21 -0.73
CA MET A 96 -1.19 7.65 -0.97
C MET A 96 -2.52 8.27 -1.42
N ALA A 97 -3.35 7.52 -2.16
CA ALA A 97 -4.67 7.99 -2.58
C ALA A 97 -5.59 8.23 -1.37
N ASN A 98 -5.50 7.39 -0.34
CA ASN A 98 -6.29 7.50 0.88
C ASN A 98 -5.91 8.76 1.67
N MET A 99 -4.60 9.01 1.78
CA MET A 99 -4.08 10.23 2.40
C MET A 99 -4.52 11.49 1.65
N LEU A 100 -4.52 11.44 0.30
CA LEU A 100 -5.00 12.55 -0.53
C LEU A 100 -6.49 12.83 -0.30
N VAL A 101 -7.33 11.79 -0.28
CA VAL A 101 -8.78 11.93 0.01
C VAL A 101 -8.99 12.56 1.37
N MET A 102 -8.29 12.10 2.40
CA MET A 102 -8.37 12.66 3.76
C MET A 102 -7.91 14.12 3.82
N LYS A 103 -6.81 14.45 3.14
CA LYS A 103 -6.28 15.81 3.06
C LYS A 103 -7.28 16.74 2.38
N THR A 104 -7.79 16.35 1.22
CA THR A 104 -8.77 17.14 0.46
C THR A 104 -10.06 17.34 1.24
N PHE A 105 -10.56 16.29 1.90
CA PHE A 105 -11.74 16.38 2.75
C PHE A 105 -11.52 17.36 3.92
N ASN A 106 -10.40 17.25 4.63
CA ASN A 106 -10.09 18.16 5.74
C ASN A 106 -9.94 19.63 5.32
N GLN A 107 -9.58 19.90 4.06
CA GLN A 107 -9.41 21.25 3.52
C GLN A 107 -10.72 21.88 3.00
N HIS A 108 -11.66 21.09 2.49
CA HIS A 108 -12.81 21.61 1.73
C HIS A 108 -14.18 21.17 2.26
N ALA A 109 -14.25 20.25 3.23
CA ALA A 109 -15.52 19.69 3.66
C ALA A 109 -16.31 20.63 4.59
N THR A 110 -17.60 20.76 4.27
CA THR A 110 -18.62 21.42 5.12
C THR A 110 -19.32 20.43 6.06
N VAL A 111 -19.05 19.12 5.91
CA VAL A 111 -19.69 18.02 6.66
C VAL A 111 -18.80 17.57 7.82
N SER A 112 -19.42 17.01 8.87
CA SER A 112 -18.71 16.46 10.03
C SER A 112 -17.63 15.42 9.65
N ARG A 113 -16.40 15.69 10.08
CA ARG A 113 -15.22 14.83 9.93
C ARG A 113 -15.45 13.40 10.41
N LYS A 114 -16.12 13.24 11.56
CA LYS A 114 -16.40 11.92 12.15
C LYS A 114 -17.33 11.08 11.28
N LYS A 115 -18.39 11.70 10.73
CA LYS A 115 -19.37 10.99 9.90
C LYS A 115 -18.73 10.52 8.59
N PHE A 116 -17.96 11.37 7.94
CA PHE A 116 -17.21 11.01 6.74
C PHE A 116 -16.21 9.89 7.01
N PHE A 117 -15.40 10.02 8.06
CA PHE A 117 -14.37 9.03 8.39
C PHE A 117 -14.97 7.63 8.60
N ILE A 118 -16.11 7.53 9.30
CA ILE A 118 -16.79 6.25 9.51
C ILE A 118 -17.30 5.66 8.18
N GLN A 119 -18.01 6.46 7.38
CA GLN A 119 -18.54 5.99 6.09
C GLN A 119 -17.43 5.58 5.13
N TRP A 120 -16.38 6.39 5.04
CA TRP A 120 -15.19 6.10 4.26
C TRP A 120 -14.50 4.82 4.72
N THR A 121 -14.32 4.63 6.03
CA THR A 121 -13.71 3.41 6.59
C THR A 121 -14.53 2.17 6.24
N ILE A 122 -15.87 2.24 6.36
CA ILE A 122 -16.76 1.14 5.97
C ILE A 122 -16.58 0.79 4.49
N MET A 123 -16.58 1.78 3.60
CA MET A 123 -16.37 1.56 2.17
C MET A 123 -15.01 0.94 1.88
N GLN A 124 -13.96 1.38 2.59
CA GLN A 124 -12.61 0.89 2.42
C GLN A 124 -12.44 -0.56 2.88
N PHE A 125 -13.02 -0.94 4.02
CA PHE A 125 -13.01 -2.34 4.46
C PHE A 125 -13.92 -3.23 3.62
N ALA A 126 -15.07 -2.72 3.15
CA ALA A 126 -15.92 -3.45 2.22
C ALA A 126 -15.19 -3.73 0.90
N GLY A 127 -14.55 -2.71 0.32
CA GLY A 127 -13.72 -2.85 -0.87
C GLY A 127 -12.56 -3.83 -0.66
N LEU A 128 -11.87 -3.74 0.48
CA LEU A 128 -10.82 -4.67 0.86
C LEU A 128 -11.33 -6.13 0.85
N ILE A 129 -12.44 -6.42 1.52
CA ILE A 129 -12.99 -7.78 1.63
C ILE A 129 -13.40 -8.30 0.26
N ILE A 130 -14.16 -7.51 -0.51
CA ILE A 130 -14.65 -7.92 -1.84
C ILE A 130 -13.47 -8.21 -2.77
N LEU A 131 -12.51 -7.29 -2.86
CA LEU A 131 -11.34 -7.47 -3.72
C LEU A 131 -10.45 -8.61 -3.22
N THR A 132 -10.35 -8.82 -1.91
CA THR A 132 -9.59 -9.95 -1.35
C THR A 132 -10.15 -11.28 -1.84
N ILE A 133 -11.47 -11.45 -1.81
CA ILE A 133 -12.16 -12.66 -2.29
C ILE A 133 -11.98 -12.82 -3.80
N VAL A 134 -12.19 -11.75 -4.57
CA VAL A 134 -12.04 -11.78 -6.03
C VAL A 134 -10.60 -12.11 -6.43
N GLY A 135 -9.61 -11.46 -5.84
CA GLY A 135 -8.19 -11.71 -6.11
C GLY A 135 -7.75 -13.11 -5.71
N LEU A 136 -8.27 -13.65 -4.61
CA LEU A 136 -8.04 -15.04 -4.23
C LEU A 136 -8.63 -16.01 -5.28
N GLY A 137 -9.84 -15.72 -5.76
CA GLY A 137 -10.47 -16.46 -6.85
C GLY A 137 -9.62 -16.46 -8.11
N LEU A 138 -9.11 -15.30 -8.53
CA LEU A 138 -8.21 -15.19 -9.70
C LEU A 138 -6.96 -16.07 -9.54
N LEU A 139 -6.34 -16.08 -8.36
CA LEU A 139 -5.15 -16.92 -8.10
C LEU A 139 -5.48 -18.42 -8.12
N ILE A 140 -6.60 -18.83 -7.51
CA ILE A 140 -7.02 -20.24 -7.46
C ILE A 140 -7.37 -20.76 -8.86
N PHE A 141 -8.10 -19.97 -9.65
CA PHE A 141 -8.56 -20.39 -10.98
C PHE A 141 -7.54 -20.10 -12.10
N ARG A 142 -6.41 -19.45 -11.81
CA ARG A 142 -5.38 -19.03 -12.78
C ARG A 142 -5.97 -18.31 -14.01
N ILE A 143 -6.88 -17.38 -13.76
CA ILE A 143 -7.47 -16.47 -14.76
C ILE A 143 -6.65 -15.18 -14.79
#